data_AF-A0A5K1ABG7-F1
#
_entry.id   AF-A0A5K1ABG7-F1
#
_cell.length_a   1.000
_cell.length_b   1.000
_cell.length_c   1.000
_cell.angle_alpha   90.00
_cell.angle_beta   90.00
_cell.angle_gamma   90.00
#
_symmetry.space_group_name_H-M   'P 1'
#
loop_
_entity.id
_entity.type
_entity.pdbx_description
1 polymer ?
#
loop_
_entity_poly.entity_id
_entity_poly.type
_entity_poly.pdbx_seq_one_letter_code
_entity_poly.pdbx_strand_id
1 'polypeptide(L)'
;GVVGASTMAGSAHSAFTATRWPLTLFLVVLVSGLLCSAASGPDLLQLNYYSQSCPKAEEIIRDQVDKLYQEHGNTAVSWIRNLFHDCMVE
;
A
#
# COMPACT_ATOMS: atom_id res chain seq x y z
N GLY A 1 -39.27 -56.99 -10.63
CA GLY A 1 -37.86 -56.75 -10.97
C GLY A 1 -37.78 -55.36 -11.55
N VAL A 2 -37.16 -54.40 -10.87
CA VAL A 2 -35.70 -54.16 -10.78
C VAL A 2 -35.17 -53.42 -12.01
N VAL A 3 -34.81 -52.17 -11.71
CA VAL A 3 -33.76 -51.26 -12.22
C VAL A 3 -33.78 -50.74 -13.66
N GLY A 4 -33.76 -49.41 -13.71
CA GLY A 4 -33.33 -48.60 -14.85
C GLY A 4 -33.07 -47.16 -14.38
N ALA A 5 -32.16 -46.99 -13.42
CA ALA A 5 -31.69 -45.68 -12.96
C ALA A 5 -30.93 -45.01 -14.11
N SER A 6 -31.49 -43.91 -14.64
CA SER A 6 -30.75 -42.99 -15.50
C SER A 6 -30.49 -41.72 -14.70
N THR A 7 -29.25 -41.59 -14.30
CA THR A 7 -28.64 -40.50 -13.55
C THR A 7 -28.83 -39.15 -14.24
N MET A 8 -29.52 -38.21 -13.58
CA MET A 8 -29.41 -36.78 -13.90
C MET A 8 -28.20 -36.21 -13.15
N ALA A 9 -27.03 -36.33 -13.78
CA ALA A 9 -25.85 -35.55 -13.43
C ALA A 9 -25.94 -34.19 -14.15
N GLY A 10 -26.05 -33.10 -13.40
CA GLY A 10 -25.95 -31.77 -14.00
C GLY A 10 -26.39 -30.61 -13.10
N SER A 11 -25.42 -29.81 -12.69
CA SER A 11 -25.57 -28.35 -12.51
C SER A 11 -26.10 -27.77 -11.19
N ALA A 12 -25.81 -28.38 -10.03
CA ALA A 12 -25.92 -27.68 -8.74
C ALA A 12 -24.65 -26.89 -8.33
N HIS A 13 -23.58 -26.94 -9.13
CA HIS A 13 -22.27 -26.36 -8.76
C HIS A 13 -22.06 -24.91 -9.23
N SER A 14 -22.92 -24.38 -10.12
CA SER A 14 -22.70 -23.06 -10.76
C SER A 14 -23.23 -21.88 -9.93
N ALA A 15 -24.24 -22.08 -9.09
CA ALA A 15 -24.82 -21.00 -8.28
C ALA A 15 -24.05 -20.74 -6.97
N PHE A 16 -23.24 -21.71 -6.51
CA PHE A 16 -22.51 -21.62 -5.24
C PHE A 16 -21.20 -20.82 -5.37
N THR A 17 -20.71 -20.60 -6.59
CA THR A 17 -19.43 -19.93 -6.88
C THR A 17 -19.58 -18.42 -7.09
N ALA A 18 -20.74 -17.95 -7.56
CA ALA A 18 -20.94 -16.55 -7.96
C ALA A 18 -21.11 -15.56 -6.79
N THR A 19 -21.78 -15.94 -5.71
CA THR A 19 -21.92 -15.12 -4.48
C THR A 19 -20.79 -15.35 -3.48
N ARG A 20 -20.10 -16.50 -3.59
CA ARG A 20 -18.97 -16.85 -2.74
C ARG A 20 -17.75 -16.00 -3.07
N TRP A 21 -17.51 -15.67 -4.33
CA TRP A 21 -16.41 -14.80 -4.73
C TRP A 21 -16.44 -13.39 -4.15
N PRO A 22 -17.51 -12.58 -4.32
CA PRO A 22 -17.54 -11.22 -3.77
C PRO A 22 -17.43 -11.21 -2.25
N LEU A 23 -18.05 -12.19 -1.56
CA LEU A 23 -17.95 -12.32 -0.12
C LEU A 23 -16.54 -12.73 0.33
N THR A 24 -15.89 -13.67 -0.37
CA THR A 24 -14.50 -14.04 -0.08
C THR A 24 -13.53 -12.90 -0.35
N LEU A 25 -13.74 -12.11 -1.41
CA LEU A 25 -12.90 -10.96 -1.75
C LEU A 25 -13.03 -9.86 -0.69
N PHE A 26 -14.27 -9.59 -0.24
CA PHE A 26 -14.54 -8.67 0.85
C PHE A 26 -13.90 -9.12 2.17
N LEU A 27 -14.03 -10.41 2.51
CA LEU A 27 -13.40 -10.97 3.71
C LEU A 27 -11.87 -10.91 3.64
N VAL A 28 -11.25 -11.16 2.47
CA VAL A 28 -9.81 -11.02 2.28
C VAL A 28 -9.36 -9.57 2.46
N VAL A 29 -10.10 -8.60 1.92
CA VAL A 29 -9.81 -7.17 2.09
C VAL A 29 -9.94 -6.76 3.56
N LEU A 30 -10.99 -7.20 4.25
CA LEU A 30 -11.18 -6.92 5.68
C LEU A 30 -10.08 -7.51 6.55
N VAL A 31 -9.72 -8.78 6.32
CA VAL A 31 -8.64 -9.45 7.07
C VAL A 31 -7.29 -8.80 6.77
N SER A 32 -7.02 -8.44 5.51
CA SER A 32 -5.80 -7.71 5.12
C SER A 32 -5.71 -6.34 5.79
N GLY A 33 -6.82 -5.58 5.83
CA GLY A 33 -6.87 -4.28 6.50
C GLY A 33 -6.65 -4.39 8.01
N LEU A 34 -7.23 -5.42 8.65
CA LEU A 34 -7.05 -5.69 10.07
C LEU A 34 -5.60 -6.10 10.41
N LEU A 35 -4.97 -6.93 9.56
CA LEU A 35 -3.55 -7.28 9.69
C LEU A 35 -2.62 -6.07 9.54
N CYS A 36 -2.89 -5.18 8.57
CA CYS A 36 -2.10 -3.97 8.37
C CYS A 36 -2.21 -2.99 9.55
N SER A 37 -3.39 -2.89 10.17
CA SER A 37 -3.63 -1.97 11.30
C SER A 37 -2.88 -2.39 12.56
N ALA A 38 -2.67 -3.71 12.75
CA ALA A 38 -1.93 -4.27 13.88
C ALA A 38 -0.39 -4.12 13.75
N ALA A 39 0.11 -3.68 12.58
CA ALA A 39 1.53 -3.46 12.32
C ALA A 39 1.98 -2.01 12.59
N SER A 40 1.18 -1.22 13.32
CA SER A 40 1.55 0.13 13.74
C SER A 40 2.64 0.06 14.83
N GLY A 41 3.90 0.02 14.37
CA GLY A 41 5.06 0.28 15.22
C GLY A 41 5.05 1.71 15.77
N PRO A 42 5.86 2.01 16.80
CA PRO A 42 6.03 3.37 17.28
C PRO A 42 6.42 4.28 16.12
N ASP A 43 5.89 5.51 16.13
CA ASP A 43 6.11 6.53 15.10
C ASP A 43 7.59 6.55 14.69
N LEU A 44 7.87 6.05 13.50
CA LEU A 44 9.20 5.53 13.12
C LEU A 44 10.20 6.66 12.80
N LEU A 45 9.76 7.91 12.95
CA LEU A 45 10.54 9.09 12.63
C LEU A 45 11.40 9.50 13.82
N GLN A 46 12.70 9.24 13.71
CA GLN A 46 13.68 9.67 14.71
C GLN A 46 14.48 10.86 14.20
N LEU A 47 14.56 11.92 15.01
CA LEU A 47 15.48 13.03 14.76
C LEU A 47 16.92 12.51 14.71
N ASN A 48 17.69 12.98 13.72
CA ASN A 48 19.10 12.60 13.52
C ASN A 48 19.34 11.08 13.35
N TYR A 49 18.38 10.36 12.74
CA TYR A 49 18.49 8.93 12.47
C TYR A 49 19.84 8.52 11.83
N TYR A 50 20.37 9.34 10.91
CA TYR A 50 21.63 9.06 10.21
C TYR A 50 22.90 9.50 10.95
N SER A 51 22.82 10.04 12.18
CA SER A 51 23.98 10.60 12.89
C SER A 51 25.18 9.63 13.01
N GLN A 52 24.94 8.32 13.16
CA GLN A 52 25.98 7.31 13.29
C GLN A 52 26.46 6.72 11.95
N SER A 53 25.55 6.54 10.99
CA SER A 53 25.85 5.89 9.72
C SER A 53 26.32 6.88 8.65
N CYS A 54 25.79 8.09 8.65
CA CYS A 54 26.14 9.18 7.75
C CYS A 54 25.94 10.54 8.45
N PRO A 55 26.92 11.01 9.23
CA PRO A 55 26.79 12.25 10.02
C PRO A 55 26.61 13.51 9.17
N LYS A 56 26.97 13.45 7.87
CA LYS A 56 26.82 14.54 6.91
C LYS A 56 25.59 14.41 6.02
N ALA A 57 24.66 13.50 6.33
CA ALA A 57 23.49 13.24 5.48
C ALA A 57 22.73 14.53 5.15
N GLU A 58 22.43 15.35 6.17
CA GLU A 58 21.69 16.60 5.98
C GLU A 58 22.46 17.65 5.15
N GLU A 59 23.77 17.79 5.39
CA GLU A 59 24.65 18.68 4.61
C GLU A 59 24.67 18.26 3.13
N ILE A 60 24.87 16.96 2.86
CA ILE A 60 24.91 16.40 1.51
C ILE A 60 23.57 16.62 0.80
N ILE A 61 22.45 16.33 1.47
CA ILE A 61 21.11 16.50 0.89
C ILE A 61 20.89 17.97 0.51
N ARG A 62 21.22 18.90 1.41
CA ARG A 62 21.09 20.34 1.14
C ARG A 62 21.90 20.77 -0.09
N ASP A 63 23.18 20.38 -0.14
CA ASP A 63 24.05 20.75 -1.26
C ASP A 63 23.55 20.21 -2.61
N GLN A 64 22.95 19.02 -2.63
CA GLN A 64 22.36 18.46 -3.86
C GLN A 64 21.06 19.17 -4.24
N VAL A 65 20.19 19.46 -3.27
CA VAL A 65 18.95 20.21 -3.50
C VAL A 65 19.26 21.59 -4.05
N ASP A 66 20.26 22.28 -3.50
CA ASP A 66 20.71 23.60 -3.98
C ASP A 66 21.21 23.53 -5.43
N LYS A 67 22.04 22.55 -5.77
CA LYS A 67 22.51 22.35 -7.15
C LYS A 67 21.36 22.10 -8.12
N LEU A 68 20.45 21.21 -7.77
CA LEU A 68 19.28 20.89 -8.60
C LEU A 68 18.37 22.11 -8.76
N TYR A 69 18.24 22.94 -7.72
CA TYR A 69 17.49 24.19 -7.83
C TYR A 69 18.17 25.17 -8.78
N GLN A 70 19.49 25.32 -8.72
CA GLN A 70 20.21 26.19 -9.66
C GLN A 70 20.10 25.71 -11.11
N GLU A 71 20.09 24.39 -11.33
CA GLU A 71 19.92 23.79 -12.66
C GLU A 71 18.48 23.88 -13.18
N HIS A 72 17.50 23.73 -12.29
CA HIS A 72 16.08 23.62 -12.63
C HIS A 72 15.21 24.45 -11.67
N GLY A 73 15.40 25.77 -11.63
CA GLY A 73 14.75 26.65 -10.66
C GLY A 73 13.21 26.65 -10.67
N ASN A 74 12.60 26.18 -11.77
CA ASN A 74 11.15 26.01 -11.87
C ASN A 74 10.60 24.78 -11.10
N THR A 75 11.46 23.87 -10.62
CA THR A 75 11.04 22.63 -9.93
C THR A 75 10.73 22.81 -8.46
N ALA A 76 11.19 23.90 -7.82
CA ALA A 76 10.96 24.17 -6.39
C ALA A 76 9.46 24.14 -6.02
N VAL A 77 8.60 24.73 -6.85
CA VAL A 77 7.15 24.72 -6.62
C VAL A 77 6.58 23.29 -6.65
N SER A 78 7.09 22.45 -7.55
CA SER A 78 6.68 21.05 -7.63
C SER A 78 7.12 20.25 -6.40
N TRP A 79 8.34 20.46 -5.90
CA TRP A 79 8.84 19.81 -4.69
C TRP A 79 8.05 20.22 -3.45
N ILE A 80 7.75 21.51 -3.31
CA ILE A 80 6.92 22.03 -2.22
C ILE A 80 5.53 21.36 -2.26
N ARG A 81 4.88 21.33 -3.43
CA ARG A 81 3.58 20.64 -3.59
C ARG A 81 3.66 19.16 -3.21
N ASN A 82 4.75 18.47 -3.56
CA ASN A 82 4.94 17.08 -3.19
C ASN A 82 5.06 16.91 -1.67
N LEU A 83 5.82 17.78 -0.98
CA LEU A 83 5.95 17.73 0.47
C LEU A 83 4.61 17.95 1.18
N PHE A 84 3.79 18.90 0.71
CA PHE A 84 2.43 19.08 1.22
C PHE A 84 1.55 17.84 0.98
N HIS A 85 1.71 17.17 -0.17
CA HIS A 85 0.93 15.97 -0.48
C HIS A 85 1.34 14.76 0.39
N ASP A 86 2.61 14.64 0.75
CA ASP A 86 3.13 13.52 1.54
C ASP A 86 2.94 13.69 3.06
N CYS A 87 2.87 14.94 3.54
CA CYS A 87 2.87 15.21 4.99
C CYS A 87 1.62 15.93 5.51
N MET A 88 0.76 16.50 4.65
CA MET A 88 -0.35 17.38 5.09
C MET A 88 -1.73 16.85 4.70
N VAL A 89 -1.84 15.55 4.41
CA VAL A 89 -3.13 14.83 4.34
C VAL A 89 -3.38 14.21 5.71
N GLU A 90 -4.07 14.95 6.56
CA GLU A 90 -4.70 14.45 7.79
C GLU A 90 -6.22 14.60 7.66
#